data_AF-A0A1R4AZV3-F1
#
_entry.id   AF-A0A1R4AZV3-F1
#
_cell.length_a   1.000
_cell.length_b   1.000
_cell.length_c   1.000
_cell.angle_alpha   90.00
_cell.angle_beta   90.00
_cell.angle_gamma   90.00
#
_symmetry.space_group_name_H-M   'P 1'
#
loop_
_entity.id
_entity.type
_entity.pdbx_description
1 polymer ?
#
loop_
_entity_poly.entity_id
_entity_poly.type
_entity_poly.pdbx_seq_one_letter_code
_entity_poly.pdbx_strand_id
1 'polypeptide(L)' 'MKTVICNSLQSFWDMADNHLLEGLHVHCVFPVDEQIKKHLMRNYLDYDIESISFSSVEHTLNISL' A
#
# COMPACT_ATOMS: atom_id res chain seq x y z
N MET A 1 -5.06 17.33 -4.94
CA MET A 1 -4.66 16.04 -4.33
C MET A 1 -4.30 15.06 -5.44
N LYS A 2 -3.10 14.48 -5.38
CA LYS A 2 -2.69 13.38 -6.25
C LYS A 2 -2.60 12.12 -5.40
N THR A 3 -3.17 11.03 -5.90
CA THR A 3 -3.13 9.72 -5.22
C THR A 3 -2.43 8.74 -6.14
N VAL A 4 -1.45 8.01 -5.62
CA VAL A 4 -0.80 6.89 -6.28
C VAL A 4 -1.46 5.60 -5.85
N ILE A 5 -1.79 4.74 -6.80
CA ILE A 5 -2.34 3.40 -6.52
C ILE A 5 -1.23 2.37 -6.66
N CYS A 6 -0.91 1.69 -5.55
CA CYS A 6 0.01 0.56 -5.54
C CYS A 6 -0.80 -0.74 -5.57
N ASN A 7 -0.58 -1.55 -6.61
CA ASN A 7 -1.34 -2.79 -6.84
C ASN A 7 -0.65 -4.06 -6.31
N SER A 8 0.56 -3.91 -5.78
CA SER A 8 1.33 -4.97 -5.14
C SER A 8 2.26 -4.41 -4.09
N LEU A 9 2.66 -5.23 -3.12
CA LEU A 9 3.68 -4.85 -2.13
C LEU A 9 5.00 -4.45 -2.80
N GLN A 10 5.38 -5.14 -3.87
CA GLN A 10 6.58 -4.82 -4.64
C GLN A 10 6.49 -3.43 -5.27
N SER A 11 5.38 -3.11 -5.95
CA SER A 11 5.19 -1.77 -6.54
C SER A 11 5.26 -0.65 -5.49
N PHE A 12 4.82 -0.93 -4.26
CA PHE A 12 4.94 0.03 -3.17
C PHE A 12 6.41 0.30 -2.84
N TRP A 13 7.21 -0.76 -2.61
CA TRP A 13 8.64 -0.61 -2.30
C TRP A 13 9.42 0.01 -3.43
N ASP A 14 9.22 -0.44 -4.67
CA ASP A 14 9.91 0.10 -5.83
C ASP A 14 9.67 1.62 -5.97
N MET A 15 8.43 2.08 -5.73
CA MET A 15 8.12 3.50 -5.78
C MET A 15 8.63 4.28 -4.57
N ALA A 16 8.58 3.70 -3.36
CA ALA A 16 9.09 4.30 -2.14
C ALA A 16 10.62 4.48 -2.22
N ASP A 17 11.35 3.44 -2.60
CA ASP A 17 12.81 3.42 -2.72
C ASP A 17 13.33 4.36 -3.82
N ASN A 18 12.49 4.69 -4.81
CA ASN A 18 12.80 5.67 -5.85
C ASN A 18 12.27 7.08 -5.54
N HIS A 19 11.84 7.36 -4.30
CA HIS A 19 11.35 8.68 -3.87
C HIS A 19 10.12 9.18 -4.66
N LEU A 20 9.32 8.28 -5.23
CA LEU A 20 8.16 8.62 -6.07
C LEU A 20 6.87 8.83 -5.26
N LEU A 21 6.90 8.59 -3.95
CA LEU A 21 5.74 8.66 -3.05
C LEU A 21 5.80 9.83 -2.06
N GLU A 22 6.87 10.62 -2.06
CA GLU A 22 7.09 11.76 -1.16
C GLU A 22 5.99 12.83 -1.34
N GLY A 23 5.37 13.23 -0.24
CA GLY A 23 4.29 14.22 -0.23
C GLY A 23 3.02 13.78 -0.97
N LEU A 24 2.83 12.47 -1.21
CA LEU A 24 1.66 11.94 -1.92
C LEU A 24 0.77 11.08 -1.01
N HIS A 25 -0.50 10.96 -1.41
CA HIS A 25 -1.39 9.94 -0.86
C HIS A 25 -1.18 8.62 -1.60
N VAL A 26 -1.06 7.52 -0.86
CA VAL A 26 -0.90 6.17 -1.41
C VAL A 26 -2.11 5.32 -1.07
N HIS A 27 -2.65 4.64 -2.08
CA HIS A 27 -3.73 3.67 -1.90
C HIS A 27 -3.28 2.28 -2.35
N CYS A 28 -3.21 1.35 -1.40
CA CYS A 28 -2.82 -0.04 -1.63
C CYS A 28 -4.06 -0.88 -1.95
N VAL A 29 -4.10 -1.49 -3.14
CA VAL A 29 -5.22 -2.33 -3.61
C VAL A 29 -4.90 -3.84 -3.61
N PHE A 30 -3.80 -4.23 -2.98
CA PHE A 30 -3.43 -5.63 -2.78
C PHE A 30 -3.89 -6.16 -1.42
N PRO A 31 -4.02 -7.49 -1.24
CA PRO A 31 -4.30 -8.07 0.07
C PRO A 31 -3.20 -7.70 1.06
N VAL A 32 -3.58 -7.11 2.20
CA VAL A 32 -2.66 -6.72 3.27
C VAL A 32 -3.16 -7.32 4.57
N ASP A 33 -2.39 -8.24 5.14
CA ASP A 33 -2.63 -8.71 6.51
C ASP A 33 -2.17 -7.67 7.54
N GLU A 34 -2.55 -7.86 8.80
CA GLU A 34 -2.20 -6.92 9.88
C GLU A 34 -0.68 -6.79 10.12
N GLN A 35 0.12 -7.80 9.80
CA GLN A 35 1.58 -7.70 9.92
C GLN A 35 2.17 -6.84 8.80
N ILE A 36 1.77 -7.08 7.55
CA ILE A 36 2.21 -6.29 6.39
C ILE A 36 1.74 -4.84 6.56
N LYS A 37 0.51 -4.62 7.02
CA LYS A 37 -0.04 -3.28 7.28
C LYS A 37 0.80 -2.53 8.31
N LYS A 38 1.15 -3.17 9.42
CA LYS A 38 2.06 -2.59 10.43
C LYS A 38 3.44 -2.29 9.87
N HIS A 39 3.95 -3.13 8.97
CA HIS A 39 5.25 -2.91 8.35
C HIS A 39 5.22 -1.70 7.41
N LEU A 40 4.22 -1.62 6.53
CA LEU A 40 3.99 -0.49 5.63
C LEU A 40 3.80 0.83 6.40
N MET A 41 3.02 0.80 7.49
CA MET A 41 2.81 1.98 8.33
C MET A 41 4.02 2.36 9.19
N ARG A 42 4.95 1.46 9.48
CA ARG A 42 6.20 1.83 10.17
C ARG A 42 7.16 2.53 9.22
N ASN A 43 7.25 2.05 7.99
CA ASN A 43 8.18 2.57 7.01
C ASN A 43 7.68 3.88 6.37
N TYR A 44 6.38 4.20 6.41
CA TYR A 44 5.86 5.44 5.78
C TYR A 44 6.53 6.72 6.28
N LEU A 45 6.89 6.79 7.56
CA LEU A 45 7.53 7.97 8.16
C LEU A 45 8.91 8.24 7.55
N ASP A 46 9.59 7.18 7.10
CA ASP A 46 10.94 7.29 6.52
C ASP A 46 10.90 7.73 5.05
N TYR A 47 9.76 7.58 4.37
CA TYR A 47 9.57 7.90 2.94
C TYR A 47 8.74 9.17 2.69
N ASP A 48 8.49 9.99 3.73
CA ASP A 48 7.74 11.25 3.65
C ASP A 48 6.36 11.13 2.94
N ILE A 49 5.68 9.99 3.11
CA ILE A 49 4.37 9.74 2.49
C ILE A 49 3.30 10.51 3.27
N GLU A 50 2.42 11.25 2.59
CA GLU A 50 1.40 12.07 3.26
C GLU A 50 0.35 11.21 3.98
N SER A 51 -0.12 10.14 3.33
CA SER A 51 -1.05 9.19 3.93
C SER A 51 -1.07 7.86 3.18
N ILE A 52 -1.33 6.75 3.89
CA ILE A 52 -1.56 5.43 3.30
C ILE A 52 -2.98 4.95 3.62
N SER A 53 -3.66 4.42 2.61
CA SER A 53 -4.95 3.75 2.74
C SER A 53 -4.95 2.40 2.04
N PHE A 54 -5.88 1.53 2.42
CA PHE A 54 -5.93 0.14 1.96
C PHE A 54 -7.34 -0.17 1.47
N SER A 55 -7.46 -0.89 0.36
CA SER A 55 -8.73 -1.49 -0.03
C SER A 55 -9.11 -2.59 0.97
N SER A 56 -10.38 -2.65 1.34
CA SER A 56 -10.95 -3.83 2.00
C SER A 56 -10.96 -4.97 1.00
N VAL A 57 -9.92 -5.80 1.02
CA VAL A 57 -9.95 -7.05 0.25
C VAL A 57 -10.80 -8.04 1.04
N GLU A 58 -12.11 -8.01 0.82
CA GLU A 58 -12.95 -9.14 1.18
C GLU A 58 -12.46 -10.35 0.37
N HIS A 59 -12.15 -11.46 1.05
CA HIS A 59 -11.80 -12.73 0.42
C HIS A 59 -13.02 -13.30 -0.33
N THR A 60 -13.43 -12.68 -1.42
CA THR A 60 -14.50 -13.21 -2.27
C THR A 60 -13.85 -14.05 -3.35
N LEU A 61 -13.42 -15.28 -3.00
CA LEU A 61 -13.44 -16.43 -3.90
C LEU A 61 -13.54 -17.73 -3.08
N ASN A 62 -14.72 -17.97 -2.50
CA ASN A 62 -15.21 -19.35 -2.38
C ASN A 62 -15.62 -19.81 -3.78
N ILE A 63 -14.65 -20.24 -4.60
CA ILE A 63 -14.95 -21.13 -5.71
C ILE A 63 -14.71 -22.54 -5.18
N SER A 64 -15.76 -23.12 -4.60
CA SER A 64 -15.83 -24.56 -4.43
C SER A 64 -15.97 -25.17 -5.82
N LEU A 65 -14.90 -25.83 -6.30
CA LEU A 65 -14.99 -26.83 -7.38
C LEU A 65 -15.27 -28.20 -6.77
#